data_AF-A0AAU7JYT9-F1
#
_entry.id   AF-A0AAU7JYT9-F1
#
_cell.length_a   1.000
_cell.length_b   1.000
_cell.length_c   1.000
_cell.angle_alpha   90.00
_cell.angle_beta   90.00
_cell.angle_gamma   90.00
#
_symmetry.space_group_name_H-M   'P 1'
#
loop_
_entity.id
_entity.type
_entity.pdbx_description
1 polymer ?
#
loop_
_entity_poly.entity_id
_entity_poly.type
_entity_poly.pdbx_seq_one_letter_code
_entity_poly.pdbx_strand_id
1 'polypeptide(L)'
;MAGSITDKLFDRFDQTAVAVVRERPHVDPAMVREIFDEAATLLHNGLALDHLDDHDADIVISELCLALTETDVTTALLTRFYAATDEATGLRDPTGVALAYENVLRILQL
;
A
#
# COMPACT_ATOMS: atom_id res chain seq x y z
N MET A 1 16.29 14.56 -0.80
CA MET A 1 15.05 15.33 -0.99
C MET A 1 13.93 14.40 -0.59
N ALA A 2 13.03 14.79 0.31
CA ALA A 2 11.85 13.97 0.58
C ALA A 2 11.02 13.98 -0.71
N GLY A 3 10.91 12.83 -1.38
CA GLY A 3 10.03 12.67 -2.54
C GLY A 3 8.58 12.85 -2.09
N SER A 4 7.71 13.26 -3.01
CA SER A 4 6.27 13.32 -2.76
C SER A 4 5.77 11.95 -2.27
N ILE A 5 4.67 11.91 -1.50
CA ILE A 5 3.98 10.65 -1.15
C ILE A 5 3.75 9.78 -2.40
N THR A 6 3.48 10.42 -3.55
CA THR A 6 3.39 9.76 -4.85
C THR A 6 4.70 9.08 -5.26
N ASP A 7 5.82 9.79 -5.25
CA ASP A 7 7.12 9.23 -5.63
C ASP A 7 7.47 8.02 -4.74
N LYS A 8 7.21 8.17 -3.43
CA LYS A 8 7.44 7.09 -2.46
C LYS A 8 6.56 5.88 -2.73
N LEU A 9 5.29 6.08 -3.10
CA LEU A 9 4.36 5.01 -3.43
C LEU A 9 4.89 4.19 -4.62
N PHE A 10 5.22 4.86 -5.73
CA PHE A 10 5.75 4.20 -6.94
C PHE A 10 7.09 3.51 -6.67
N ASP A 11 8.03 4.18 -6.00
CA ASP A 11 9.35 3.62 -5.68
C ASP A 11 9.23 2.36 -4.80
N ARG A 12 8.33 2.37 -3.80
CA ARG A 12 8.12 1.23 -2.92
C ARG A 12 7.43 0.07 -3.63
N PHE A 13 6.44 0.34 -4.47
CA PHE A 13 5.75 -0.71 -5.23
C PHE A 13 6.68 -1.38 -6.24
N ASP A 14 7.55 -0.62 -6.94
CA ASP A 14 8.57 -1.19 -7.84
C ASP A 14 9.58 -2.07 -7.06
N GLN A 15 10.04 -1.60 -5.88
CA GLN A 15 10.90 -2.40 -5.00
C GLN A 15 10.22 -3.71 -4.54
N THR A 16 8.94 -3.66 -4.19
CA THR A 16 8.16 -4.84 -3.78
C THR A 16 7.97 -5.81 -4.93
N ALA A 17 7.67 -5.33 -6.14
CA ALA A 17 7.59 -6.17 -7.33
C ALA A 17 8.89 -6.96 -7.56
N VAL A 18 10.04 -6.30 -7.42
CA VAL A 18 11.37 -6.96 -7.53
C VAL A 18 11.55 -8.03 -6.43
N ALA A 19 11.11 -7.75 -5.20
CA ALA A 19 11.19 -8.71 -4.10
C ALA A 19 10.30 -9.95 -4.36
N VAL A 20 9.07 -9.75 -4.82
CA VAL A 20 8.12 -10.82 -5.16
C VAL A 20 8.70 -11.74 -6.23
N VAL A 21 9.30 -11.19 -7.28
CA VAL A 21 9.93 -11.97 -8.36
C VAL A 21 11.09 -12.83 -7.83
N ARG A 22 11.88 -12.30 -6.89
CA ARG A 22 12.98 -13.05 -6.26
C ARG A 22 12.48 -14.23 -5.42
N GLU A 23 11.39 -14.03 -4.68
CA GLU A 23 10.79 -15.07 -3.83
C GLU A 23 9.98 -16.10 -4.62
N ARG A 24 9.43 -15.69 -5.77
CA ARG A 24 8.58 -16.52 -6.63
C ARG A 24 9.16 -16.56 -8.05
N PRO A 25 10.30 -17.22 -8.29
CA PRO A 25 10.99 -17.18 -9.60
C PRO A 25 10.18 -17.79 -10.76
N HIS A 26 9.05 -18.44 -10.46
CA HIS A 26 8.14 -19.01 -11.46
C HIS A 26 7.11 -18.01 -12.02
N VAL A 27 6.96 -16.82 -11.40
CA VAL A 27 6.04 -15.80 -11.94
C VAL A 27 6.76 -14.92 -12.96
N ASP A 28 6.01 -14.42 -13.94
CA ASP A 28 6.56 -13.52 -14.97
C ASP A 28 6.93 -12.17 -14.34
N PRO A 29 8.22 -11.77 -14.37
CA PRO A 29 8.66 -10.50 -13.80
C PRO A 29 7.98 -9.27 -14.42
N ALA A 30 7.68 -9.31 -15.72
CA ALA A 30 7.02 -8.21 -16.39
C ALA A 30 5.59 -8.04 -15.86
N MET A 31 4.86 -9.15 -15.74
CA MET A 31 3.50 -9.16 -15.21
C MET A 31 3.43 -8.70 -13.75
N VAL A 32 4.36 -9.13 -12.89
CA VAL A 32 4.39 -8.65 -11.50
C VAL A 32 4.61 -7.14 -11.45
N ARG A 33 5.56 -6.63 -12.24
CA ARG A 33 5.84 -5.20 -12.28
C ARG A 33 4.63 -4.40 -12.77
N GLU A 34 3.98 -4.86 -13.83
CA GLU A 34 2.76 -4.24 -14.37
C GLU A 34 1.64 -4.19 -13.33
N ILE A 35 1.41 -5.28 -12.59
CA ILE A 35 0.38 -5.31 -11.53
C ILE A 35 0.67 -4.28 -10.43
N PHE A 36 1.91 -4.21 -9.95
CA PHE A 36 2.28 -3.24 -8.92
C PHE A 36 2.23 -1.80 -9.44
N ASP A 37 2.65 -1.54 -10.68
CA ASP A 37 2.57 -0.21 -11.30
C ASP A 37 1.10 0.23 -11.51
N GLU A 38 0.24 -0.68 -11.94
CA GLU A 38 -1.20 -0.43 -12.09
C GLU A 38 -1.85 -0.16 -10.73
N ALA A 39 -1.55 -0.95 -9.70
CA ALA A 39 -2.04 -0.72 -8.35
C ALA A 39 -1.59 0.65 -7.81
N ALA A 40 -0.30 1.01 -7.94
CA ALA A 40 0.20 2.31 -7.53
C ALA A 40 -0.49 3.45 -8.28
N THR A 41 -0.71 3.29 -9.58
CA THR A 41 -1.42 4.26 -10.43
C THR A 41 -2.87 4.44 -10.01
N LEU A 42 -3.60 3.36 -9.74
CA LEU A 42 -4.98 3.40 -9.27
C LEU A 42 -5.09 4.12 -7.92
N LEU A 43 -4.19 3.80 -6.98
CA LEU A 43 -4.18 4.43 -5.65
C LEU A 43 -3.82 5.92 -5.71
N HIS A 44 -2.86 6.29 -6.57
CA HIS A 44 -2.51 7.68 -6.82
C HIS A 44 -3.70 8.46 -7.42
N ASN A 45 -4.28 7.96 -8.51
CA ASN A 45 -5.40 8.61 -9.19
C ASN A 45 -6.66 8.67 -8.32
N GLY A 46 -6.86 7.66 -7.47
CA GLY A 46 -7.95 7.61 -6.49
C GLY A 46 -7.72 8.47 -5.25
N LEU A 47 -6.58 9.18 -5.16
CA LEU A 47 -6.19 10.02 -4.03
C LEU A 47 -6.25 9.27 -2.69
N ALA A 48 -5.90 7.98 -2.70
CA ALA A 48 -6.10 7.10 -1.55
C ALA A 48 -5.34 7.56 -0.29
N LEU A 49 -4.21 8.24 -0.48
CA LEU A 49 -3.27 8.66 0.57
C LEU A 49 -3.11 10.20 0.67
N ASP A 50 -3.85 10.98 -0.13
CA ASP A 50 -3.60 12.42 -0.30
C ASP A 50 -3.85 13.24 0.97
N HIS A 51 -4.71 12.74 1.86
CA HIS A 51 -5.02 13.37 3.14
C HIS A 51 -4.02 13.04 4.26
N LEU A 52 -3.06 12.14 4.04
CA LEU A 52 -2.08 11.73 5.04
C LEU A 52 -0.87 12.67 5.10
N ASP A 53 -0.24 12.74 6.27
CA ASP A 53 1.09 13.33 6.40
C ASP A 53 2.17 12.34 5.92
N ASP A 54 3.40 12.83 5.72
CA ASP A 54 4.52 11.99 5.25
C ASP A 54 4.82 10.79 6.14
N HIS A 55 4.59 10.89 7.46
CA HIS A 55 4.93 9.85 8.43
C HIS A 55 3.93 8.71 8.36
N ASP A 56 2.64 9.03 8.40
CA ASP A 56 1.56 8.05 8.30
C ASP A 56 1.50 7.44 6.89
N ALA A 57 1.75 8.24 5.84
CA ALA A 57 1.86 7.74 4.48
C ALA A 57 3.00 6.72 4.32
N ASP A 58 4.18 6.97 4.92
CA ASP A 58 5.30 6.02 4.88
C ASP A 58 4.94 4.68 5.54
N ILE A 59 4.22 4.72 6.66
CA ILE A 59 3.72 3.52 7.34
C ILE A 59 2.71 2.79 6.45
N VAL A 60 1.70 3.49 5.95
CA VAL A 60 0.65 2.90 5.10
C VAL A 60 1.24 2.29 3.84
N ILE A 61 2.10 2.99 3.11
CA ILE A 61 2.75 2.47 1.90
C ILE A 61 3.52 1.18 2.22
N SER A 62 4.30 1.18 3.31
CA SER A 62 5.07 0.00 3.71
C SER A 62 4.17 -1.20 4.03
N GLU A 63 3.08 -0.96 4.75
CA GLU A 63 2.11 -1.99 5.12
C GLU A 63 1.28 -2.48 3.93
N LEU A 64 0.93 -1.60 2.98
CA LEU A 64 0.28 -1.98 1.72
C LEU A 64 1.15 -2.92 0.89
N CYS A 65 2.44 -2.60 0.77
CA CYS A 65 3.40 -3.46 0.08
C CYS A 65 3.41 -4.88 0.69
N LEU A 66 3.36 -5.00 2.01
CA LEU A 66 3.27 -6.31 2.68
C LEU A 66 1.93 -7.00 2.37
N ALA A 67 0.82 -6.29 2.55
CA ALA A 67 -0.52 -6.84 2.35
C ALA A 67 -0.75 -7.36 0.91
N LEU A 68 -0.23 -6.67 -0.10
CA LEU A 68 -0.36 -7.07 -1.51
C LEU A 68 0.43 -8.34 -1.86
N THR A 69 1.38 -8.75 -1.02
CA THR A 69 2.13 -10.01 -1.21
C THR A 69 1.51 -11.21 -0.50
N GLU A 70 0.55 -10.96 0.39
CA GLU A 70 -0.17 -11.99 1.13
C GLU A 70 -1.10 -12.80 0.22
N THR A 71 -1.46 -13.99 0.68
CA THR A 71 -2.37 -14.87 -0.09
C THR A 71 -3.80 -14.33 -0.12
N ASP A 72 -4.22 -13.67 0.96
CA ASP A 72 -5.53 -13.03 1.10
C ASP A 72 -5.35 -11.53 1.39
N VAL A 73 -5.30 -10.76 0.31
CA VAL A 73 -5.07 -9.31 0.34
C VAL A 73 -6.19 -8.59 1.09
N THR A 74 -7.46 -8.99 0.89
CA THR A 74 -8.62 -8.36 1.56
C THR A 74 -8.49 -8.51 3.07
N THR A 75 -8.24 -9.73 3.56
CA THR A 75 -8.05 -9.96 5.00
C THR A 75 -6.84 -9.19 5.53
N ALA A 76 -5.71 -9.19 4.79
CA ALA A 76 -4.50 -8.48 5.19
C ALA A 76 -4.69 -6.96 5.33
N LEU A 77 -5.50 -6.35 4.45
CA LEU A 77 -5.86 -4.94 4.52
C LEU A 77 -6.87 -4.64 5.63
N LEU A 78 -7.89 -5.49 5.82
CA LEU A 78 -8.85 -5.34 6.90
C LEU A 78 -8.19 -5.44 8.29
N THR A 79 -7.25 -6.37 8.49
CA THR A 79 -6.49 -6.45 9.74
C THR A 79 -5.76 -5.14 10.04
N ARG A 80 -5.17 -4.49 9.03
CA ARG A 80 -4.47 -3.22 9.18
C ARG A 80 -5.41 -2.04 9.43
N PHE A 81 -6.57 -2.04 8.76
CA PHE A 81 -7.65 -1.10 9.04
C PHE A 81 -8.06 -1.15 10.51
N TYR A 82 -8.37 -2.34 11.04
CA TYR A 82 -8.75 -2.50 12.44
C TYR A 82 -7.60 -2.22 13.40
N ALA A 83 -6.35 -2.54 13.05
CA ALA A 83 -5.20 -2.17 13.87
C ALA A 83 -5.04 -0.65 13.99
N ALA A 84 -5.31 0.10 12.92
CA ALA A 84 -5.27 1.56 12.95
C ALA A 84 -6.39 2.16 13.84
N THR A 85 -7.53 1.49 13.98
CA THR A 85 -8.62 1.95 14.85
C THR A 85 -8.47 1.50 16.31
N ASP A 86 -7.97 0.28 16.54
CA ASP A 86 -7.99 -0.38 17.84
C ASP A 86 -6.65 -0.24 18.60
N GLU A 87 -5.52 -0.25 17.88
CA GLU A 87 -4.16 -0.19 18.44
C GLU A 87 -3.25 0.76 17.64
N ALA A 88 -3.61 2.05 17.64
CA ALA A 88 -2.98 3.12 16.85
C ALA A 88 -1.53 3.52 17.24
N THR A 89 -0.73 2.59 17.73
CA THR A 89 0.63 2.86 18.21
C THR A 89 1.54 3.28 17.05
N GLY A 90 2.13 4.47 17.16
CA GLY A 90 3.07 5.00 16.16
C GLY A 90 2.43 5.77 15.01
N LEU A 91 1.09 5.84 14.96
CA LEU A 91 0.35 6.70 14.02
C LEU A 91 0.16 8.10 14.59
N ARG A 92 0.21 9.12 13.73
CA ARG A 92 -0.08 10.51 14.11
C ARG A 92 -1.54 10.88 13.91
N ASP A 93 -2.12 10.42 12.80
CA ASP A 93 -3.56 10.48 12.50
C ASP A 93 -4.13 9.07 12.23
N PRO A 94 -4.54 8.36 13.29
CA PRO A 94 -5.09 7.01 13.16
C PRO A 94 -6.39 6.98 12.34
N THR A 95 -7.20 8.05 12.40
CA THR A 95 -8.45 8.13 11.65
C THR A 95 -8.18 8.34 10.16
N GLY A 96 -7.24 9.22 9.82
CA GLY A 96 -6.74 9.37 8.46
C GLY A 96 -6.20 8.06 7.90
N VAL A 97 -5.40 7.33 8.67
CA VAL A 97 -4.86 6.03 8.25
C VAL A 97 -5.96 4.98 8.01
N ALA A 98 -6.96 4.90 8.88
CA ALA A 98 -8.11 4.02 8.67
C ALA A 98 -8.88 4.38 7.38
N LEU A 99 -9.13 5.68 7.14
CA LEU A 99 -9.77 6.16 5.91
C LEU A 99 -8.93 5.81 4.65
N ALA A 100 -7.60 5.86 4.77
CA ALA A 100 -6.71 5.47 3.68
C ALA A 100 -6.87 3.98 3.32
N TYR A 101 -6.91 3.08 4.31
CA TYR A 101 -7.16 1.66 4.06
C TYR A 101 -8.55 1.39 3.49
N GLU A 102 -9.58 2.11 3.95
CA GLU A 102 -10.93 2.02 3.38
C GLU A 102 -10.94 2.44 1.90
N ASN A 103 -10.28 3.56 1.56
CA ASN A 103 -10.14 4.02 0.18
C ASN A 103 -9.41 3.00 -0.68
N VAL A 104 -8.32 2.40 -0.18
CA VAL A 104 -7.57 1.35 -0.87
C VAL A 104 -8.48 0.15 -1.18
N LEU A 105 -9.19 -0.38 -0.17
CA LEU A 105 -10.12 -1.50 -0.35
C LEU A 105 -11.16 -1.20 -1.44
N ARG A 106 -11.74 0.00 -1.41
CA ARG A 106 -12.72 0.45 -2.41
C ARG A 106 -12.11 0.58 -3.81
N ILE A 107 -10.91 1.17 -3.94
CA ILE A 107 -10.25 1.40 -5.24
C ILE A 107 -9.82 0.08 -5.88
N LEU A 108 -9.30 -0.85 -5.08
CA LEU A 108 -8.89 -2.17 -5.53
C LEU A 108 -10.06 -3.16 -5.67
N GLN A 109 -11.28 -2.74 -5.30
CA GLN A 109 -12.51 -3.52 -5.38
C GLN A 109 -12.44 -4.84 -4.58
N LEU A 110 -11.86 -4.77 -3.38
CA LEU A 110 -11.58 -5.89 -2.48
C LEU A 110 -12.59 -6.04 -1.33
#